data_AF-A0A653B1J2-F1
#
_entry.id   AF-A0A653B1J2-F1
#
_cell.length_a   1.000
_cell.length_b   1.000
_cell.length_c   1.000
_cell.angle_alpha   90.00
_cell.angle_beta   90.00
_cell.angle_gamma   90.00
#
_symmetry.space_group_name_H-M   'P 1'
#
loop_
_entity.id
_entity.type
_entity.pdbx_description
1 polymer ?
#
loop_
_entity_poly.entity_id
_entity_poly.type
_entity_poly.pdbx_seq_one_letter_code
_entity_poly.pdbx_strand_id
1 'polypeptide(L)'
;MNTELRRRAYLDAMQVATWLPRAELPFAAPSRQELLAPPPAEEPQPAQAEAPLAAVEAVREAPAERPRIEIPRPAAQPRQAAVETPVAAPEAVEEKPARVNVPPPRFALQLLRAGDCALLVELPTGEPFQSRDPAYILLKDLLRAAGLPDSPQLLGEPVRWPLLVRGNMDQGPQAALEFVQSFVAARLEEQPSTCLWLVGLPAIRFAGEADEHSYNRELQIDGLGACWALPGLELLMEEPTRKRELWQAMRRVRQRWLAPARS
;
A
#
# COMPACT_ATOMS: atom_id res chain seq x y z
N MET A 1 -29.74 -20.36 -14.51
CA MET A 1 -29.12 -19.02 -14.34
C MET A 1 -28.44 -18.77 -12.98
N ASN A 2 -28.80 -19.44 -11.88
CA ASN A 2 -28.24 -19.15 -10.54
C ASN A 2 -26.82 -19.68 -10.26
N THR A 3 -26.33 -20.68 -11.00
CA THR A 3 -25.03 -21.33 -10.74
C THR A 3 -23.84 -20.45 -11.15
N GLU A 4 -23.93 -19.79 -12.29
CA GLU A 4 -22.86 -18.92 -12.81
C GLU A 4 -22.65 -17.67 -11.95
N LEU A 5 -23.72 -17.09 -11.39
CA LEU A 5 -23.63 -15.96 -10.46
C LEU A 5 -22.90 -16.35 -9.17
N ARG A 6 -23.20 -17.53 -8.60
CA ARG A 6 -22.49 -18.04 -7.41
C ARG A 6 -21.02 -18.33 -7.71
N ARG A 7 -20.71 -18.90 -8.87
CA ARG A 7 -19.34 -19.15 -9.29
C ARG A 7 -18.53 -17.86 -9.37
N ARG A 8 -19.10 -16.80 -9.95
CA ARG A 8 -18.44 -15.48 -10.04
C ARG A 8 -18.20 -14.86 -8.68
N ALA A 9 -19.20 -14.87 -7.80
CA ALA A 9 -19.06 -14.35 -6.45
C ALA A 9 -17.98 -15.10 -5.65
N TYR A 10 -17.87 -16.42 -5.83
CA TYR A 10 -16.83 -17.22 -5.20
C TYR A 10 -15.42 -16.88 -5.73
N LEU A 11 -15.27 -16.72 -7.05
CA LEU A 11 -13.98 -16.34 -7.66
C LEU A 11 -13.56 -14.92 -7.25
N ASP A 12 -14.52 -14.00 -7.16
CA ASP A 12 -14.30 -12.62 -6.69
C ASP A 12 -13.84 -12.60 -5.22
N ALA A 13 -14.47 -13.40 -4.35
CA ALA A 13 -14.07 -13.55 -2.96
C ALA A 13 -12.65 -14.13 -2.78
N MET A 14 -12.18 -14.95 -3.72
CA MET A 14 -10.80 -15.45 -3.76
C MET A 14 -9.82 -14.49 -4.45
N GLN A 15 -10.27 -13.29 -4.84
CA GLN A 15 -9.49 -12.30 -5.59
C GLN A 15 -8.98 -12.84 -6.95
N VAL A 16 -9.72 -13.76 -7.56
CA VAL A 16 -9.40 -14.33 -8.87
C VAL A 16 -10.13 -13.55 -9.96
N ALA A 17 -9.39 -12.72 -10.69
CA ALA A 17 -9.93 -11.96 -11.83
C ALA A 17 -10.30 -12.91 -12.99
N THR A 18 -11.59 -12.94 -13.37
CA THR A 18 -12.05 -13.65 -14.56
C THR A 18 -12.07 -12.68 -15.75
N TRP A 19 -11.10 -12.82 -16.66
CA TRP A 19 -11.02 -12.00 -17.86
C TRP A 19 -11.21 -12.83 -19.12
N LEU A 20 -12.05 -12.34 -20.03
CA LEU A 20 -12.21 -12.91 -21.38
C LEU A 20 -11.74 -11.87 -22.40
N PRO A 21 -10.74 -12.19 -23.25
CA PRO A 21 -10.34 -11.31 -24.33
C PRO A 21 -11.53 -11.03 -25.25
N ARG A 22 -11.82 -9.75 -25.49
CA ARG A 22 -12.80 -9.30 -26.49
C ARG A 22 -12.18 -9.00 -27.86
N ALA A 23 -10.89 -9.29 -28.03
CA ALA A 23 -10.15 -9.09 -29.28
C ALA A 23 -9.61 -10.43 -29.77
N GLU A 24 -9.61 -10.64 -31.09
CA GLU A 24 -8.96 -11.79 -31.70
C GLU A 24 -7.45 -11.70 -31.48
N LEU A 25 -6.88 -12.74 -30.89
CA LEU A 25 -5.44 -12.80 -30.66
C LEU A 25 -4.73 -13.05 -32.00
N PRO A 26 -3.60 -12.36 -32.26
CA PRO A 26 -2.83 -12.64 -33.47
C PRO A 26 -2.36 -14.10 -33.46
N PHE A 27 -2.51 -14.78 -34.60
CA PHE A 27 -2.20 -16.20 -34.81
C PHE A 27 -3.12 -17.21 -34.07
N ALA A 28 -4.21 -16.76 -33.44
CA ALA A 28 -5.20 -17.70 -32.89
C ALA A 28 -6.03 -18.36 -34.00
N ALA A 29 -6.39 -19.61 -33.79
CA ALA A 29 -7.30 -20.32 -34.69
C ALA A 29 -8.70 -19.65 -34.67
N PRO A 30 -9.43 -19.65 -35.80
CA PRO A 30 -10.76 -19.06 -35.87
C PRO A 30 -11.71 -19.74 -34.88
N SER A 31 -12.54 -18.92 -34.23
CA SER A 31 -13.54 -19.41 -33.27
C SER A 31 -14.54 -20.33 -33.97
N ARG A 32 -14.83 -21.48 -33.35
CA ARG A 32 -15.83 -22.43 -33.85
C ARG A 32 -17.24 -21.96 -33.45
N GLN A 33 -17.95 -21.32 -34.37
CA GLN A 33 -19.28 -20.76 -34.11
C GLN A 33 -20.31 -21.81 -33.67
N GLU A 34 -20.16 -23.07 -34.09
CA GLU A 34 -21.01 -24.19 -33.69
C GLU A 34 -21.01 -24.44 -32.17
N LEU A 35 -19.92 -24.12 -31.46
CA LEU A 35 -19.81 -24.27 -30.00
C LEU A 35 -20.49 -23.13 -29.23
N LEU A 36 -20.78 -22.01 -29.90
CA LEU A 36 -21.47 -20.85 -29.33
C LEU A 36 -22.98 -20.91 -29.60
N ALA A 37 -23.43 -21.86 -30.43
CA ALA A 37 -24.84 -22.09 -30.64
C ALA A 37 -25.49 -22.52 -29.32
N PRO A 38 -26.62 -21.90 -28.92
CA PRO A 38 -27.36 -22.40 -27.78
C PRO A 38 -27.70 -23.87 -28.00
N PRO A 39 -27.60 -24.73 -26.97
CA PRO A 39 -28.01 -26.11 -27.11
C PRO A 39 -29.46 -26.15 -27.59
N PRO A 40 -29.82 -27.10 -28.47
CA PRO A 40 -31.20 -27.23 -28.94
C PRO A 40 -32.13 -27.31 -27.72
N ALA A 41 -33.26 -26.60 -27.80
CA ALA A 41 -34.29 -26.64 -26.78
C ALA A 41 -34.65 -28.11 -26.56
N GLU A 42 -34.40 -28.59 -25.34
CA GLU A 42 -34.72 -29.94 -24.93
C GLU A 42 -36.25 -30.06 -25.00
N GLU A 43 -36.74 -30.77 -26.01
CA GLU A 43 -38.15 -31.18 -26.03
C GLU A 43 -38.42 -31.92 -24.72
N PRO A 44 -39.55 -31.64 -24.04
CA PRO A 44 -39.82 -32.20 -22.73
C PRO A 44 -39.83 -33.73 -22.84
N GLN A 45 -38.73 -34.35 -22.41
CA GLN A 45 -38.69 -35.79 -22.21
C GLN A 45 -39.74 -36.12 -21.16
N PRO A 46 -40.64 -37.09 -21.43
CA PRO A 46 -41.61 -37.51 -20.44
C PRO A 46 -40.87 -37.92 -19.18
N ALA A 47 -41.30 -37.38 -18.04
CA ALA A 47 -40.74 -37.65 -16.73
C ALA A 47 -40.56 -39.16 -16.55
N GLN A 48 -39.30 -39.60 -16.58
CA GLN A 48 -38.95 -40.93 -16.10
C GLN A 48 -39.25 -40.91 -14.61
N ALA A 49 -40.20 -41.75 -14.20
CA ALA A 49 -40.55 -41.95 -12.81
C ALA A 49 -39.27 -42.29 -12.04
N GLU A 50 -38.94 -41.44 -11.05
CA GLU A 50 -37.94 -41.75 -10.04
C GLU A 50 -38.32 -43.07 -9.38
N ALA A 51 -37.55 -44.12 -9.66
CA ALA A 51 -37.55 -45.30 -8.84
C ALA A 51 -37.12 -44.87 -7.42
N PRO A 52 -37.83 -45.28 -6.36
CA PRO A 52 -37.48 -44.85 -5.01
C PRO A 52 -36.07 -45.32 -4.68
N LEU A 53 -35.21 -44.36 -4.35
CA LEU A 53 -33.91 -44.57 -3.74
C LEU A 53 -34.11 -45.45 -2.50
N ALA A 54 -33.62 -46.68 -2.58
CA ALA A 54 -33.48 -47.55 -1.43
C ALA A 54 -32.66 -46.78 -0.37
N ALA A 55 -33.21 -46.69 0.83
CA ALA A 55 -32.59 -46.05 1.98
C ALA A 55 -31.22 -46.67 2.22
N VAL A 56 -30.16 -45.90 1.95
CA VAL A 56 -28.82 -46.24 2.40
C VAL A 56 -28.78 -45.82 3.86
N GLU A 57 -28.82 -46.84 4.73
CA GLU A 57 -28.76 -46.69 6.17
C GLU A 57 -27.46 -45.96 6.54
N ALA A 58 -27.60 -44.77 7.12
CA ALA A 58 -26.50 -43.97 7.60
C ALA A 58 -25.88 -44.65 8.83
N VAL A 59 -24.83 -45.43 8.61
CA VAL A 59 -23.94 -45.85 9.70
C VAL A 59 -23.22 -44.60 10.21
N ARG A 60 -23.68 -44.14 11.38
CA ARG A 60 -23.02 -43.10 12.17
C ARG A 60 -21.70 -43.68 12.71
N GLU A 61 -20.61 -43.40 12.03
CA GLU A 61 -19.28 -43.57 12.61
C GLU A 61 -19.05 -42.46 13.65
N ALA A 62 -18.74 -42.91 14.88
CA ALA A 62 -18.47 -42.05 16.01
C ALA A 62 -17.18 -41.22 15.78
N PRO A 63 -17.07 -40.01 16.33
CA PRO A 63 -15.89 -39.16 16.13
C PRO A 63 -14.66 -39.79 16.81
N ALA A 64 -13.70 -40.23 16.02
CA ALA A 64 -12.37 -40.59 16.52
C ALA A 64 -11.64 -39.32 16.97
N GLU A 65 -11.23 -39.32 18.23
CA GLU A 65 -10.51 -38.24 18.89
C GLU A 65 -9.17 -37.94 18.21
N ARG A 66 -8.91 -36.66 17.98
CA ARG A 66 -7.65 -36.14 17.44
C ARG A 66 -6.55 -36.35 18.49
N PRO A 67 -5.42 -37.03 18.16
CA PRO A 67 -4.30 -37.09 19.07
C PRO A 67 -3.72 -35.69 19.27
N ARG A 68 -3.74 -35.26 20.53
CA ARG A 68 -3.22 -33.99 21.03
C ARG A 68 -1.71 -33.95 20.79
N ILE A 69 -1.28 -33.12 19.84
CA ILE A 69 0.13 -32.80 19.63
C ILE A 69 0.58 -31.96 20.83
N GLU A 70 1.34 -32.59 21.74
CA GLU A 70 1.98 -31.96 22.88
C GLU A 70 3.16 -31.12 22.36
N ILE A 71 2.96 -29.80 22.31
CA ILE A 71 4.05 -28.84 22.10
C ILE A 71 4.79 -28.73 23.44
N PRO A 72 6.09 -29.10 23.53
CA PRO A 72 6.85 -28.94 24.76
C PRO A 72 7.05 -27.45 25.02
N ARG A 73 6.33 -26.95 26.02
CA ARG A 73 6.51 -25.63 26.62
C ARG A 73 7.77 -25.69 27.48
N PRO A 74 8.82 -24.89 27.25
CA PRO A 74 9.92 -24.79 28.21
C PRO A 74 9.39 -24.12 29.48
N ALA A 75 9.15 -24.93 30.51
CA ALA A 75 8.83 -24.44 31.83
C ALA A 75 10.09 -23.86 32.47
N ALA A 76 9.94 -22.63 32.97
CA ALA A 76 10.84 -22.01 33.91
C ALA A 76 11.03 -22.92 35.14
N GLN A 77 12.27 -23.06 35.59
CA GLN A 77 12.59 -23.54 36.94
C GLN A 77 13.00 -22.37 37.84
N PRO A 78 12.51 -22.32 39.10
CA PRO A 78 12.74 -21.23 40.03
C PRO A 78 13.80 -21.52 41.12
N ARG A 79 14.20 -20.43 41.79
CA ARG A 79 14.86 -20.29 43.12
C ARG A 79 16.33 -20.75 43.17
N GLN A 80 17.24 -19.99 43.80
CA GLN A 80 17.23 -19.67 45.23
C GLN A 80 17.78 -18.27 45.56
N ALA A 81 17.25 -17.73 46.66
CA ALA A 81 17.59 -16.47 47.30
C ALA A 81 18.67 -16.63 48.37
N ALA A 82 19.40 -15.54 48.66
CA ALA A 82 20.10 -15.15 49.90
C ALA A 82 21.21 -14.14 49.47
N VAL A 83 21.46 -12.95 50.02
CA VAL A 83 21.26 -12.34 51.35
C VAL A 83 21.19 -10.81 51.18
N GLU A 84 20.46 -10.14 52.07
CA GLU A 84 20.26 -8.70 52.18
C GLU A 84 21.47 -7.92 52.81
N THR A 85 21.73 -6.73 52.24
CA THR A 85 21.98 -5.40 52.89
C THR A 85 23.33 -5.02 53.53
N PRO A 86 23.64 -3.72 53.79
CA PRO A 86 23.39 -2.47 53.02
C PRO A 86 24.58 -1.44 53.04
N VAL A 87 24.35 -0.25 52.43
CA VAL A 87 24.99 1.09 52.65
C VAL A 87 26.17 1.50 51.74
N ALA A 88 25.93 2.44 50.80
CA ALA A 88 26.45 3.82 50.85
C ALA A 88 26.23 4.62 49.53
N ALA A 89 25.59 5.79 49.70
CA ALA A 89 25.64 7.05 48.93
C ALA A 89 25.26 7.10 47.42
N PRO A 90 24.45 8.09 46.99
CA PRO A 90 23.95 8.21 45.63
C PRO A 90 24.94 8.98 44.74
N GLU A 91 25.40 8.35 43.66
CA GLU A 91 25.94 9.09 42.50
C GLU A 91 24.81 9.31 41.50
N ALA A 92 24.65 10.56 41.10
CA ALA A 92 23.70 11.00 40.09
C ALA A 92 24.00 10.31 38.76
N VAL A 93 23.20 9.29 38.44
CA VAL A 93 23.14 8.73 37.10
C VAL A 93 22.29 9.68 36.28
N GLU A 94 22.93 10.40 35.35
CA GLU A 94 22.24 11.08 34.26
C GLU A 94 21.24 10.12 33.63
N GLU A 95 19.97 10.44 33.81
CA GLU A 95 18.83 9.71 33.29
C GLU A 95 18.82 9.87 31.76
N LYS A 96 19.64 9.07 31.09
CA LYS A 96 19.57 8.89 29.64
C LYS A 96 18.16 8.38 29.36
N PRO A 97 17.30 9.15 28.67
CA PRO A 97 15.88 8.81 28.58
C PRO A 97 15.78 7.42 27.97
N ALA A 98 15.10 6.53 28.68
CA ALA A 98 14.85 5.17 28.26
C ALA A 98 14.16 5.25 26.88
N ARG A 99 14.93 4.97 25.83
CA ARG A 99 14.42 4.96 24.46
C ARG A 99 13.36 3.89 24.40
N VAL A 100 12.10 4.31 24.37
CA VAL A 100 10.97 3.45 24.05
C VAL A 100 11.32 2.82 22.69
N ASN A 101 11.59 1.52 22.70
CA ASN A 101 12.01 0.79 21.51
C ASN A 101 10.79 0.59 20.60
N VAL A 102 10.37 1.66 19.94
CA VAL A 102 9.32 1.62 18.92
C VAL A 102 9.90 0.86 17.72
N PRO A 103 9.21 -0.16 17.19
CA PRO A 103 9.70 -0.89 16.03
C PRO A 103 9.96 0.08 14.87
N PRO A 104 11.03 -0.12 14.09
CA PRO A 104 11.37 0.77 12.99
C PRO A 104 10.22 0.78 11.98
N PRO A 105 9.79 1.97 11.49
CA PRO A 105 8.76 2.04 10.47
C PRO A 105 9.20 1.30 9.21
N ARG A 106 8.25 0.88 8.38
CA ARG A 106 8.55 0.22 7.10
C ARG A 106 7.81 0.95 6.00
N PHE A 107 8.55 1.47 5.05
CA PHE A 107 7.98 2.16 3.91
C PHE A 107 8.98 2.24 2.76
N ALA A 108 8.48 2.55 1.58
CA ALA A 108 9.31 2.90 0.44
C ALA A 108 8.76 4.19 -0.20
N LEU A 109 9.69 5.08 -0.58
CA LEU A 109 9.38 6.36 -1.20
C LEU A 109 10.19 6.53 -2.47
N GLN A 110 9.57 7.10 -3.50
CA GLN A 110 10.24 7.45 -4.75
C GLN A 110 10.11 8.95 -5.00
N LEU A 111 11.25 9.61 -5.25
CA LEU A 111 11.27 11.02 -5.60
C LEU A 111 11.26 11.17 -7.13
N LEU A 112 10.34 11.99 -7.62
CA LEU A 112 10.12 12.24 -9.03
C LEU A 112 10.12 13.75 -9.32
N ARG A 113 10.38 14.13 -10.56
CA ARG A 113 10.29 15.50 -11.07
C ARG A 113 9.25 15.59 -12.18
N ALA A 114 8.35 16.58 -12.10
CA ALA A 114 7.45 16.93 -13.17
C ALA A 114 7.35 18.45 -13.30
N GLY A 115 7.99 19.02 -14.34
CA GLY A 115 7.95 20.46 -14.60
C GLY A 115 8.62 21.24 -13.47
N ASP A 116 7.88 22.13 -12.81
CA ASP A 116 8.35 22.92 -11.67
C ASP A 116 8.05 22.30 -10.29
N CYS A 117 7.54 21.05 -10.28
CA CYS A 117 7.23 20.33 -9.05
C CYS A 117 8.08 19.08 -8.88
N ALA A 118 8.46 18.80 -7.63
CA ALA A 118 8.94 17.49 -7.22
C ALA A 118 7.80 16.71 -6.56
N LEU A 119 7.87 15.38 -6.60
CA LEU A 119 6.87 14.50 -6.02
C LEU A 119 7.57 13.39 -5.23
N LEU A 120 7.31 13.34 -3.92
CA LEU A 120 7.72 12.24 -3.06
C LEU A 120 6.53 11.30 -2.91
N VAL A 121 6.61 10.12 -3.53
CA VAL A 121 5.48 9.21 -3.70
C VAL A 121 5.71 7.91 -2.93
N GLU A 122 4.70 7.50 -2.16
CA GLU A 122 4.64 6.20 -1.49
C GLU A 122 4.57 5.04 -2.49
N LEU A 123 5.38 4.02 -2.23
CA LEU A 123 5.38 2.74 -2.95
C LEU A 123 4.93 1.63 -1.99
N PRO A 124 3.63 1.26 -1.95
CA PRO A 124 3.12 0.26 -1.01
C PRO A 124 3.79 -1.11 -1.14
N THR A 125 4.19 -1.50 -2.34
CA THR A 125 4.88 -2.76 -2.64
C THR A 125 6.40 -2.67 -2.46
N GLY A 126 6.95 -1.46 -2.33
CA GLY A 126 8.40 -1.21 -2.34
C GLY A 126 9.06 -1.34 -3.71
N GLU A 127 8.30 -1.59 -4.77
CA GLU A 127 8.78 -1.65 -6.14
C GLU A 127 8.59 -0.30 -6.84
N PRO A 128 9.54 0.12 -7.71
CA PRO A 128 9.38 1.34 -8.49
C PRO A 128 8.22 1.19 -9.50
N PHE A 129 7.62 2.32 -9.87
CA PHE A 129 6.51 2.32 -10.82
C PHE A 129 6.85 1.67 -12.16
N GLN A 130 5.94 0.82 -12.63
CA GLN A 130 5.96 0.25 -13.97
C GLN A 130 4.96 1.00 -14.86
N SER A 131 5.21 1.06 -16.18
CA SER A 131 4.37 1.87 -17.09
C SER A 131 2.89 1.45 -17.14
N ARG A 132 2.58 0.19 -16.78
CA ARG A 132 1.21 -0.37 -16.75
C ARG A 132 0.58 -0.37 -15.36
N ASP A 133 1.31 0.11 -14.35
CA ASP A 133 0.82 0.16 -12.98
C ASP A 133 -0.37 1.14 -12.88
N PRO A 134 -1.55 0.71 -12.36
CA PRO A 134 -2.70 1.58 -12.16
C PRO A 134 -2.40 2.82 -11.32
N ALA A 135 -1.57 2.70 -10.28
CA ALA A 135 -1.18 3.83 -9.43
C ALA A 135 -0.36 4.85 -10.25
N TYR A 136 0.55 4.36 -11.09
CA TYR A 136 1.35 5.23 -11.97
C TYR A 136 0.49 5.93 -13.03
N ILE A 137 -0.49 5.22 -13.62
CA ILE A 137 -1.46 5.82 -14.55
C ILE A 137 -2.25 6.93 -13.85
N LEU A 138 -2.74 6.70 -12.63
CA LEU A 138 -3.42 7.72 -11.83
C LEU A 138 -2.50 8.92 -11.54
N LEU A 139 -1.24 8.68 -11.19
CA LEU A 139 -0.26 9.76 -10.99
C LEU A 139 -0.12 10.62 -12.25
N LYS A 140 0.02 10.00 -13.42
CA LYS A 140 0.06 10.72 -14.70
C LYS A 140 -1.21 11.52 -14.94
N ASP A 141 -2.38 10.98 -14.63
CA ASP A 141 -3.65 11.69 -14.75
C ASP A 141 -3.71 12.92 -13.84
N LEU A 142 -3.22 12.81 -12.60
CA LEU A 142 -3.11 13.93 -11.66
C LEU A 142 -2.15 15.00 -12.17
N LEU A 143 -0.99 14.62 -12.72
CA LEU A 143 -0.03 15.56 -13.33
C LEU A 143 -0.67 16.32 -14.50
N ARG A 144 -1.35 15.62 -15.41
CA ARG A 144 -2.09 16.24 -16.52
C ARG A 144 -3.15 17.22 -16.02
N ALA A 145 -3.91 16.84 -14.99
CA ALA A 145 -4.96 17.67 -14.41
C ALA A 145 -4.40 18.92 -13.68
N ALA A 146 -3.19 18.82 -13.14
CA ALA A 146 -2.45 19.91 -12.51
C ALA A 146 -1.74 20.84 -13.51
N GLY A 147 -1.71 20.49 -14.81
CA GLY A 147 -1.00 21.25 -15.85
C GLY A 147 0.51 21.01 -15.87
N LEU A 148 0.96 19.89 -15.28
CA LEU A 148 2.37 19.47 -15.25
C LEU A 148 2.63 18.42 -16.36
N PRO A 149 3.89 18.23 -16.79
CA PRO A 149 4.22 17.16 -17.74
C PRO A 149 3.90 15.79 -17.15
N ASP A 150 3.32 14.91 -17.96
CA ASP A 150 2.85 13.58 -17.56
C ASP A 150 3.93 12.49 -17.67
N SER A 151 5.17 12.89 -17.94
CA SER A 151 6.36 12.04 -17.97
C SER A 151 7.30 12.41 -16.81
N PRO A 152 6.94 12.06 -15.55
CA PRO A 152 7.78 12.39 -14.41
C PRO A 152 9.13 11.65 -14.49
N GLN A 153 10.22 12.36 -14.22
CA GLN A 153 11.58 11.82 -14.23
C GLN A 153 11.99 11.36 -12.83
N LEU A 154 12.70 10.24 -12.73
CA LEU A 154 13.19 9.72 -11.46
C LEU A 154 14.36 10.56 -10.92
N LEU A 155 14.25 11.00 -9.67
CA LEU A 155 15.32 11.71 -8.96
C LEU A 155 16.00 10.77 -7.95
N GLY A 156 17.00 10.04 -8.43
CA GLY A 156 17.79 9.12 -7.61
C GLY A 156 17.12 7.77 -7.37
N GLU A 157 17.65 7.00 -6.42
CA GLU A 157 17.09 5.68 -6.08
C GLU A 157 15.90 5.80 -5.13
N PRO A 158 14.90 4.89 -5.23
CA PRO A 158 13.83 4.82 -4.25
C PRO A 158 14.38 4.55 -2.84
N VAL A 159 13.94 5.35 -1.88
CA VAL A 159 14.24 5.17 -0.45
C VAL A 159 13.45 3.96 0.04
N ARG A 160 14.14 3.05 0.73
CA ARG A 160 13.52 1.91 1.43
C ARG A 160 13.93 1.95 2.88
N TRP A 161 12.96 2.06 3.78
CA TRP A 161 13.19 2.08 5.21
C TRP A 161 12.58 0.83 5.86
N PRO A 162 13.27 0.16 6.80
CA PRO A 162 14.62 0.44 7.32
C PRO A 162 15.72 0.24 6.27
N LEU A 163 16.79 1.03 6.36
CA LEU A 163 17.97 0.94 5.49
C LEU A 163 18.75 -0.37 5.70
N LEU A 164 18.79 -0.84 6.94
CA LEU A 164 19.53 -2.03 7.35
C LEU A 164 18.60 -2.99 8.09
N VAL A 165 18.56 -4.25 7.65
CA VAL A 165 17.82 -5.32 8.37
C VAL A 165 18.54 -5.73 9.65
N ARG A 166 19.87 -5.54 9.71
CA ARG A 166 20.72 -5.87 10.85
C ARG A 166 21.68 -4.72 11.11
N GLY A 167 21.84 -4.33 12.36
CA GLY A 167 22.76 -3.27 12.78
C GLY A 167 22.33 -2.66 14.09
N ASN A 168 23.23 -1.92 14.73
CA ASN A 168 22.96 -1.17 15.96
C ASN A 168 22.60 0.31 15.67
N MET A 169 22.31 0.63 14.42
CA MET A 169 21.92 1.97 14.00
C MET A 169 20.47 2.25 14.41
N ASP A 170 20.22 3.45 14.92
CA ASP A 170 18.85 3.89 15.21
C ASP A 170 18.09 4.05 13.90
N GLN A 171 17.03 3.27 13.76
CA GLN A 171 16.13 3.32 12.60
C GLN A 171 14.69 3.61 13.02
N GLY A 172 14.53 4.26 14.18
CA GLY A 172 13.23 4.70 14.69
C GLY A 172 12.59 5.80 13.84
N PRO A 173 11.36 6.23 14.19
CA PRO A 173 10.61 7.23 13.43
C PRO A 173 11.35 8.56 13.23
N GLN A 174 12.07 9.03 14.25
CA GLN A 174 12.82 10.29 14.18
C GLN A 174 13.99 10.20 13.18
N ALA A 175 14.75 9.11 13.23
CA ALA A 175 15.84 8.87 12.28
C ALA A 175 15.32 8.74 10.84
N ALA A 176 14.13 8.15 10.65
CA ALA A 176 13.49 8.05 9.34
C ALA A 176 13.10 9.44 8.79
N LEU A 177 12.55 10.31 9.64
CA LEU A 177 12.19 11.68 9.29
C LEU A 177 13.42 12.48 8.88
N GLU A 178 14.46 12.48 9.73
CA GLU A 178 15.71 13.21 9.47
C GLU A 178 16.38 12.74 8.17
N PHE A 179 16.39 11.43 7.93
CA PHE A 179 16.91 10.85 6.70
C PHE A 179 16.12 11.31 5.47
N VAL A 180 14.78 11.19 5.50
CA VAL A 180 13.94 11.53 4.35
C VAL A 180 14.01 13.03 4.04
N GLN A 181 13.95 13.90 5.06
CA GLN A 181 14.08 15.35 4.86
C GLN A 181 15.44 15.70 4.27
N SER A 182 16.54 15.14 4.82
CA SER A 182 17.89 15.39 4.28
C SER A 182 18.04 14.90 2.84
N PHE A 183 17.50 13.72 2.53
CA PHE A 183 17.50 13.16 1.18
C PHE A 183 16.76 14.06 0.20
N VAL A 184 15.56 14.53 0.55
CA VAL A 184 14.76 15.40 -0.34
C VAL A 184 15.40 16.78 -0.47
N ALA A 185 15.89 17.37 0.62
CA ALA A 185 16.54 18.67 0.62
C ALA A 185 17.74 18.70 -0.34
N ALA A 186 18.62 17.70 -0.26
CA ALA A 186 19.77 17.59 -1.16
C ALA A 186 19.36 17.54 -2.64
N ARG A 187 18.26 16.86 -2.97
CA ARG A 187 17.74 16.78 -4.35
C ARG A 187 17.10 18.09 -4.82
N LEU A 188 16.43 18.80 -3.91
CA LEU A 188 15.82 20.10 -4.20
C LEU A 188 16.87 21.22 -4.35
N GLU A 189 18.02 21.11 -3.67
CA GLU A 189 19.16 22.01 -3.88
C GLU A 189 19.78 21.83 -5.27
N GLU A 190 19.93 20.59 -5.73
CA GLU A 190 20.41 20.29 -7.10
C GLU A 190 19.42 20.74 -8.18
N GLN A 191 18.11 20.52 -7.94
CA GLN A 191 17.03 20.83 -8.88
C GLN A 191 15.87 21.54 -8.17
N PRO A 192 15.92 22.88 -8.07
CA PRO A 192 14.90 23.67 -7.37
C PRO A 192 13.49 23.42 -7.90
N SER A 193 12.54 23.25 -6.98
CA SER A 193 11.12 23.05 -7.28
C SER A 193 10.30 24.16 -6.62
N THR A 194 9.23 24.63 -7.27
CA THR A 194 8.30 25.60 -6.67
C THR A 194 7.38 24.95 -5.64
N CYS A 195 7.13 23.64 -5.77
CA CYS A 195 6.32 22.88 -4.82
C CYS A 195 6.74 21.41 -4.76
N LEU A 196 6.71 20.82 -3.57
CA LEU A 196 6.90 19.39 -3.33
C LEU A 196 5.53 18.73 -3.06
N TRP A 197 5.15 17.71 -3.82
CA TRP A 197 3.98 16.90 -3.53
C TRP A 197 4.37 15.76 -2.60
N LEU A 198 3.70 15.63 -1.46
CA LEU A 198 3.84 14.53 -0.51
C LEU A 198 2.67 13.58 -0.73
N VAL A 199 2.90 12.50 -1.47
CA VAL A 199 1.85 11.57 -1.89
C VAL A 199 1.93 10.30 -1.06
N GLY A 200 0.95 10.10 -0.17
CA GLY A 200 0.93 8.96 0.75
C GLY A 200 1.33 9.32 2.17
N LEU A 201 0.88 8.52 3.13
CA LEU A 201 1.07 8.82 4.56
C LEU A 201 2.55 8.81 4.98
N PRO A 202 3.41 7.88 4.50
CA PRO A 202 4.84 7.93 4.82
C PRO A 202 5.52 9.19 4.29
N ALA A 203 5.17 9.68 3.10
CA ALA A 203 5.72 10.92 2.56
C ALA A 203 5.32 12.12 3.44
N ILE A 204 4.04 12.20 3.83
CA ILE A 204 3.52 13.26 4.70
C ILE A 204 4.14 13.21 6.09
N ARG A 205 4.31 12.01 6.66
CA ARG A 205 4.86 11.83 8.00
C ARG A 205 6.34 12.11 8.10
N PHE A 206 7.13 11.57 7.16
CA PHE A 206 8.59 11.58 7.26
C PHE A 206 9.24 12.74 6.49
N ALA A 207 8.57 13.36 5.52
CA ALA A 207 9.05 14.62 4.93
C ALA A 207 8.31 15.84 5.50
N GLY A 208 6.99 15.72 5.72
CA GLY A 208 6.13 16.83 6.12
C GLY A 208 5.84 16.96 7.61
N GLU A 209 6.38 16.08 8.47
CA GLU A 209 6.13 16.06 9.92
C GLU A 209 4.63 16.15 10.29
N ALA A 210 3.80 15.49 9.49
CA ALA A 210 2.34 15.61 9.58
C ALA A 210 1.66 14.23 9.55
N ASP A 211 0.34 14.23 9.59
CA ASP A 211 -0.48 13.01 9.57
C ASP A 211 -1.61 13.07 8.52
N GLU A 212 -2.49 12.08 8.57
CA GLU A 212 -3.64 11.94 7.67
C GLU A 212 -4.62 13.12 7.69
N HIS A 213 -4.67 13.90 8.78
CA HIS A 213 -5.52 15.10 8.85
C HIS A 213 -5.01 16.25 7.97
N SER A 214 -3.77 16.13 7.49
CA SER A 214 -3.15 17.08 6.56
C SER A 214 -3.45 16.78 5.10
N TYR A 215 -4.21 15.73 4.77
CA TYR A 215 -4.60 15.48 3.38
C TYR A 215 -5.26 16.69 2.73
N ASN A 216 -4.85 16.96 1.50
CA ASN A 216 -5.29 18.07 0.66
C ASN A 216 -4.92 19.46 1.20
N ARG A 217 -4.00 19.56 2.18
CA ARG A 217 -3.49 20.82 2.74
C ARG A 217 -2.09 21.13 2.26
N GLU A 218 -1.75 22.40 2.33
CA GLU A 218 -0.39 22.89 2.09
C GLU A 218 0.35 22.95 3.42
N LEU A 219 1.60 22.50 3.42
CA LEU A 219 2.51 22.51 4.55
C LEU A 219 3.72 23.35 4.19
N GLN A 220 4.24 24.13 5.14
CA GLN A 220 5.52 24.82 4.99
C GLN A 220 6.53 24.11 5.86
N ILE A 221 7.54 23.53 5.23
CA ILE A 221 8.56 22.73 5.90
C ILE A 221 9.91 23.40 5.71
N ASP A 222 10.60 23.65 6.82
CA ASP A 222 11.93 24.23 6.78
C ASP A 222 12.88 23.34 5.98
N GLY A 223 13.65 23.95 5.07
CA GLY A 223 14.56 23.24 4.16
C GLY A 223 13.91 22.60 2.92
N LEU A 224 12.61 22.27 2.95
CA LEU A 224 11.90 21.70 1.78
C LEU A 224 10.98 22.72 1.08
N GLY A 225 10.61 23.79 1.77
CA GLY A 225 9.70 24.83 1.27
C GLY A 225 8.25 24.38 1.23
N ALA A 226 7.52 24.83 0.20
CA ALA A 226 6.08 24.63 0.11
C ALA A 226 5.72 23.21 -0.35
N CYS A 227 5.12 22.46 0.56
CA CYS A 227 4.69 21.09 0.35
C CYS A 227 3.15 21.02 0.19
N TRP A 228 2.66 20.12 -0.67
CA TRP A 228 1.24 19.79 -0.78
C TRP A 228 1.03 18.33 -0.40
N ALA A 229 0.23 18.08 0.63
CA ALA A 229 -0.04 16.75 1.16
C ALA A 229 -1.25 16.12 0.45
N LEU A 230 -1.07 14.92 -0.10
CA LEU A 230 -2.11 14.16 -0.79
C LEU A 230 -2.24 12.75 -0.19
N PRO A 231 -3.46 12.17 -0.19
CA PRO A 231 -3.64 10.75 0.06
C PRO A 231 -2.78 9.90 -0.88
N GLY A 232 -2.42 8.69 -0.44
CA GLY A 232 -1.69 7.73 -1.27
C GLY A 232 -2.47 7.35 -2.51
N LEU A 233 -1.77 6.97 -3.59
CA LEU A 233 -2.39 6.64 -4.87
C LEU A 233 -3.33 5.43 -4.74
N GLU A 234 -2.93 4.40 -3.98
CA GLU A 234 -3.79 3.24 -3.69
C GLU A 234 -5.06 3.66 -2.95
N LEU A 235 -4.95 4.46 -1.89
CA LEU A 235 -6.09 4.99 -1.14
C LEU A 235 -7.05 5.81 -2.03
N LEU A 236 -6.52 6.56 -3.00
CA LEU A 236 -7.36 7.28 -3.98
C LEU A 236 -8.06 6.34 -4.96
N MET A 237 -7.49 5.16 -5.25
CA MET A 237 -8.14 4.14 -6.07
C MET A 237 -9.23 3.39 -5.28
N GLU A 238 -8.93 3.01 -4.04
CA GLU A 238 -9.86 2.33 -3.13
C GLU A 238 -11.04 3.22 -2.72
N GLU A 239 -10.81 4.52 -2.50
CA GLU A 239 -11.83 5.48 -2.10
C GLU A 239 -12.03 6.62 -3.13
N PRO A 240 -12.73 6.36 -4.26
CA PRO A 240 -12.90 7.34 -5.33
C PRO A 240 -13.57 8.66 -4.90
N THR A 241 -14.34 8.65 -3.82
CA THR A 241 -15.01 9.84 -3.25
C THR A 241 -14.01 10.92 -2.85
N ARG A 242 -12.79 10.55 -2.44
CA ARG A 242 -11.70 11.48 -2.08
C ARG A 242 -11.20 12.31 -3.25
N LYS A 243 -11.34 11.81 -4.50
CA LYS A 243 -10.86 12.52 -5.70
C LYS A 243 -11.54 13.88 -5.89
N ARG A 244 -12.79 14.04 -5.43
CA ARG A 244 -13.50 15.32 -5.48
C ARG A 244 -12.82 16.39 -4.62
N GLU A 245 -12.47 16.05 -3.39
CA GLU A 245 -11.81 16.95 -2.44
C GLU A 245 -10.38 17.26 -2.89
N LEU A 246 -9.67 16.23 -3.36
CA LEU A 246 -8.34 16.38 -3.96
C LEU A 246 -8.36 17.35 -5.14
N TRP A 247 -9.33 17.21 -6.06
CA TRP A 247 -9.47 18.10 -7.21
C TRP A 247 -9.73 19.55 -6.80
N GLN A 248 -10.60 19.77 -5.83
CA GLN A 248 -10.86 21.12 -5.30
C GLN A 248 -9.61 21.73 -4.67
N ALA A 249 -8.85 20.96 -3.91
CA ALA A 249 -7.58 21.42 -3.35
C ALA A 249 -6.55 21.73 -4.44
N MET A 250 -6.36 20.81 -5.40
CA MET A 250 -5.43 20.95 -6.52
C MET A 250 -5.68 22.24 -7.30
N ARG A 251 -6.94 22.59 -7.57
CA ARG A 251 -7.29 23.84 -8.28
C ARG A 251 -6.80 25.10 -7.57
N ARG A 252 -6.72 25.09 -6.24
CA ARG A 252 -6.21 26.22 -5.44
C ARG A 252 -4.68 26.25 -5.48
N VAL A 253 -4.04 25.12 -5.19
CA VAL A 253 -2.57 25.04 -5.06
C VAL A 253 -1.88 25.20 -6.42
N ARG A 254 -2.48 24.71 -7.51
CA ARG A 254 -1.83 24.70 -8.83
C ARG A 254 -1.48 26.06 -9.40
N GLN A 255 -2.09 27.13 -8.90
CA GLN A 255 -1.71 28.50 -9.27
C GLN A 255 -0.25 28.80 -8.92
N ARG A 256 0.32 28.13 -7.92
CA ARG A 256 1.72 28.31 -7.51
C ARG A 256 2.72 27.91 -8.59
N TRP A 257 2.56 26.73 -9.18
CA TRP A 257 3.50 26.21 -10.17
C TRP A 257 3.10 26.52 -11.61
N LEU A 258 1.89 27.05 -11.83
CA LEU A 258 1.51 27.61 -13.13
C LEU A 258 1.89 29.09 -13.26
N ALA A 259 2.08 29.79 -12.15
CA ALA A 259 2.64 31.13 -12.18
C ALA A 259 4.15 31.01 -12.48
N PRO A 260 4.65 31.62 -13.56
CA PRO A 260 6.08 31.61 -13.82
C PRO A 260 6.80 32.26 -12.64
N ALA A 261 7.84 31.59 -12.13
CA ALA A 261 8.72 32.17 -11.13
C ALA A 261 9.24 33.51 -11.69
N ARG A 262 8.85 34.62 -11.06
CA ARG A 262 9.40 35.93 -11.40
C ARG A 262 10.87 35.90 -10.96
N SER A 263 11.76 35.60 -11.91
CA SER A 263 13.20 35.77 -11.76
C SER A 263 13.56 37.22 -11.55
#